data_AF-A0AAV3PNX5-F1
#
_entry.id   AF-A0AAV3PNX5-F1
#
_cell.length_a   1.000
_cell.length_b   1.000
_cell.length_c   1.000
_cell.angle_alpha   90.00
_cell.angle_beta   90.00
_cell.angle_gamma   90.00
#
_symmetry.space_group_name_H-M   'P 1'
#
loop_
_entity.id
_entity.type
_entity.pdbx_description
1 polymer ?
#
loop_
_entity_poly.entity_id
_entity_poly.type
_entity_poly.pdbx_seq_one_letter_code
_entity_poly.pdbx_strand_id
1 'polypeptide(L)'
;MEPLYSIITIFLAISCFQIPKVQAFQAPFHPKDILPLLPDQVSWPIMNYLNSAVDILPSFVGAASSTDTTLQWKGACFYNNTAWMVFHNKSQTEFGGGTLHLKVTNAHSWTCMDLYVFATPFRVTWDYYFLSREHTLEFDEWESKAEYDYVKRKGVAIFLMEAGMLGTLSAFWKVFPLFTNTAWGESSNIAFLEKNMGAKFEQRPQPWVTNISSEDIHSGDFLALSKIRGRWGAFESLEKWVSGSYAGHSAVCLRDSEGKLWVAESGHENEEGEDVIAILSWEEWWDFELTKDDSNPHIALLPLHPDLRAKFNVTAAWEYARSLEGKPYGYHNLIFAWIDTIEQNYPSPLDANLVASVMTVWNQLQPEYAANMWSEALNKRLGTEVLLILLVDISWNSGNK
;
A
#
# COMPACT_ATOMS: atom_id res chain seq x y z
N MET A 1 9.61 -28.12 -68.23
CA MET A 1 8.97 -27.98 -66.90
C MET A 1 9.88 -27.39 -65.83
N GLU A 2 11.16 -27.08 -66.11
CA GLU A 2 12.05 -26.48 -65.10
C GLU A 2 12.12 -24.94 -65.00
N PRO A 3 11.87 -24.12 -66.04
CA PRO A 3 12.05 -22.67 -65.90
C PRO A 3 10.92 -21.99 -65.12
N LEU A 4 9.75 -22.64 -65.01
CA LEU A 4 8.59 -22.09 -64.31
C LEU A 4 8.71 -22.22 -62.78
N TYR A 5 9.35 -23.29 -62.29
CA TYR A 5 9.56 -23.50 -60.86
C TYR A 5 10.58 -22.53 -60.27
N SER A 6 11.67 -22.23 -61.00
CA SER A 6 12.66 -21.23 -60.53
C SER A 6 12.09 -19.82 -60.44
N ILE A 7 11.19 -19.43 -61.34
CA ILE A 7 10.56 -18.10 -61.30
C ILE A 7 9.61 -17.99 -60.10
N ILE A 8 8.85 -19.04 -59.79
CA ILE A 8 7.94 -19.09 -58.63
C ILE A 8 8.72 -19.07 -57.31
N THR A 9 9.88 -19.74 -57.25
CA THR A 9 10.71 -19.77 -56.04
C THR A 9 11.39 -18.43 -55.78
N ILE A 10 11.81 -17.72 -56.84
CA ILE A 10 12.36 -16.37 -56.74
C ILE A 10 11.26 -15.36 -56.34
N PHE A 11 10.04 -15.48 -56.87
CA PHE A 11 8.91 -14.61 -56.48
C PHE A 11 8.53 -14.81 -55.01
N LEU A 12 8.50 -16.05 -54.51
CA LEU A 12 8.22 -16.36 -53.11
C LEU A 12 9.34 -15.84 -52.19
N ALA A 13 10.61 -16.00 -52.57
CA ALA A 13 11.75 -15.47 -51.81
C ALA A 13 11.74 -13.93 -51.74
N ILE A 14 11.44 -13.24 -52.85
CA ILE A 14 11.34 -11.77 -52.87
C ILE A 14 10.14 -11.29 -52.02
N SER A 15 9.04 -12.05 -51.97
CA SER A 15 7.90 -11.74 -51.09
C SER A 15 8.18 -11.97 -49.60
N CYS A 16 9.14 -12.84 -49.24
CA CYS A 16 9.57 -13.04 -47.85
C CYS A 16 10.63 -12.04 -47.38
N PHE A 17 11.38 -11.40 -48.28
CA PHE A 17 12.36 -10.36 -47.93
C PHE A 17 11.79 -8.93 -47.94
N GLN A 18 10.58 -8.74 -48.48
CA GLN A 18 9.80 -7.54 -48.23
C GLN A 18 8.87 -7.80 -47.06
N ILE A 19 9.38 -7.63 -45.84
CA ILE A 19 8.52 -7.34 -44.69
C ILE A 19 7.72 -6.11 -45.14
N PRO A 20 6.39 -6.21 -45.37
CA PRO A 20 5.61 -5.02 -45.57
C PRO A 20 5.89 -4.20 -44.31
N LYS A 21 6.30 -2.94 -44.43
CA LYS A 21 6.07 -2.01 -43.34
C LYS A 21 4.55 -2.00 -43.19
N VAL A 22 4.02 -2.93 -42.39
CA VAL A 22 2.67 -2.89 -41.89
C VAL A 22 2.68 -1.61 -41.09
N GLN A 23 2.24 -0.53 -41.73
CA GLN A 23 1.88 0.67 -41.03
C GLN A 23 0.81 0.20 -40.06
N ALA A 24 1.19 0.08 -38.79
CA ALA A 24 0.29 -0.35 -37.74
C ALA A 24 -0.95 0.54 -37.86
N PHE A 25 -2.07 -0.04 -38.27
CA PHE A 25 -3.33 0.67 -38.29
C PHE A 25 -3.57 1.12 -36.86
N GLN A 26 -3.48 2.43 -36.59
CA GLN A 26 -3.81 2.97 -35.28
C GLN A 26 -5.31 2.77 -35.11
N ALA A 27 -5.67 1.66 -34.46
CA ALA A 27 -7.05 1.39 -34.11
C ALA A 27 -7.56 2.58 -33.27
N PRO A 28 -8.81 3.04 -33.47
CA PRO A 28 -9.37 4.16 -32.71
C PRO A 28 -9.51 3.83 -31.21
N PHE A 29 -9.42 2.55 -30.86
CA PHE A 29 -9.49 2.04 -29.50
C PHE A 29 -8.26 1.21 -29.19
N HIS A 30 -7.73 1.37 -27.98
CA HIS A 30 -6.67 0.50 -27.49
C HIS A 30 -7.30 -0.86 -27.06
N PRO A 31 -6.63 -2.01 -27.28
CA PRO A 31 -7.19 -3.32 -26.92
C PRO A 31 -7.66 -3.43 -25.46
N LYS A 32 -6.96 -2.76 -24.54
CA LYS A 32 -7.36 -2.71 -23.12
C LYS A 32 -8.69 -1.98 -22.89
N ASP A 33 -9.05 -1.01 -23.71
CA ASP A 33 -10.26 -0.21 -23.55
C ASP A 33 -11.50 -0.99 -23.99
N ILE A 34 -11.31 -1.97 -24.87
CA ILE A 34 -12.38 -2.86 -25.34
C ILE A 34 -12.57 -4.04 -24.38
N LEU A 35 -11.58 -4.38 -23.54
CA LEU A 35 -11.68 -5.52 -22.61
C LEU A 35 -12.99 -5.51 -21.81
N PRO A 36 -13.44 -4.40 -21.21
CA PRO A 36 -14.69 -4.38 -20.46
C PRO A 36 -15.97 -4.54 -21.30
N LEU A 37 -15.87 -4.39 -22.63
CA LEU A 37 -16.97 -4.59 -23.58
C LEU A 37 -17.03 -6.04 -24.11
N LEU A 38 -16.00 -6.84 -23.85
CA LEU A 38 -15.98 -8.26 -24.21
C LEU A 38 -16.73 -9.10 -23.16
N PRO A 39 -17.30 -10.25 -23.54
CA PRO A 39 -17.97 -11.16 -22.60
C PRO A 39 -17.06 -11.50 -21.41
N ASP A 40 -17.63 -11.52 -20.20
CA ASP A 40 -16.91 -11.74 -18.94
C ASP A 40 -15.99 -12.97 -18.97
N GLN A 41 -16.41 -14.04 -19.67
CA GLN A 41 -15.63 -15.27 -19.82
C GLN A 41 -14.26 -15.06 -20.49
N VAL A 42 -14.12 -14.00 -21.29
CA VAL A 42 -12.89 -13.61 -22.00
C VAL A 42 -12.22 -12.41 -21.33
N SER A 43 -12.99 -11.40 -20.95
CA SER A 43 -12.45 -10.16 -20.38
C SER A 43 -11.97 -10.33 -18.96
N TRP A 44 -12.72 -11.06 -18.12
CA TRP A 44 -12.44 -11.18 -16.69
C TRP A 44 -11.11 -11.87 -16.38
N PRO A 45 -10.70 -12.98 -17.04
CA PRO A 45 -9.39 -13.57 -16.83
C PRO A 45 -8.24 -12.62 -17.20
N ILE A 46 -8.39 -11.88 -18.31
CA ILE A 46 -7.37 -10.95 -18.80
C ILE A 46 -7.27 -9.73 -17.89
N MET A 47 -8.40 -9.13 -17.52
CA MET A 47 -8.49 -8.05 -16.54
C MET A 47 -7.94 -8.48 -15.18
N ASN A 48 -8.17 -9.73 -14.79
CA ASN A 48 -7.64 -10.26 -13.53
C ASN A 48 -6.12 -10.42 -13.54
N TYR A 49 -5.55 -10.79 -14.68
CA TYR A 49 -4.10 -10.86 -14.86
C TYR A 49 -3.48 -9.46 -14.88
N LEU A 50 -4.07 -8.56 -15.68
CA LEU A 50 -3.56 -7.20 -15.87
C LEU A 50 -3.65 -6.37 -14.59
N ASN A 51 -4.74 -6.49 -13.82
CA ASN A 51 -4.97 -5.65 -12.65
C ASN A 51 -4.62 -6.35 -11.33
N SER A 52 -4.34 -5.61 -10.26
CA SER A 52 -4.07 -6.08 -8.89
C SER A 52 -4.96 -5.33 -7.88
N ALA A 53 -5.02 -5.79 -6.63
CA ALA A 53 -5.64 -5.00 -5.57
C ALA A 53 -4.87 -3.68 -5.33
N VAL A 54 -3.55 -3.67 -5.55
CA VAL A 54 -2.71 -2.47 -5.40
C VAL A 54 -2.99 -1.40 -6.46
N ASP A 55 -3.66 -1.74 -7.55
CA ASP A 55 -3.97 -0.80 -8.65
C ASP A 55 -5.06 0.22 -8.29
N ILE A 56 -5.65 0.09 -7.10
CA ILE A 56 -6.47 1.13 -6.47
C ILE A 56 -5.63 2.32 -6.00
N LEU A 57 -4.32 2.12 -5.79
CA LEU A 57 -3.43 3.16 -5.27
C LEU A 57 -2.97 4.07 -6.42
N PRO A 58 -3.11 5.39 -6.29
CA PRO A 58 -2.63 6.30 -7.31
C PRO A 58 -1.11 6.45 -7.23
N SER A 59 -0.44 6.73 -8.34
CA SER A 59 1.00 6.98 -8.40
C SER A 59 1.29 8.48 -8.40
N PHE A 60 2.26 8.94 -7.61
CA PHE A 60 2.66 10.36 -7.64
C PHE A 60 3.35 10.70 -8.96
N VAL A 61 2.84 11.71 -9.67
CA VAL A 61 3.41 12.17 -10.95
C VAL A 61 4.16 13.50 -10.82
N GLY A 62 3.95 14.23 -9.72
CA GLY A 62 4.64 15.47 -9.41
C GLY A 62 3.75 16.50 -8.72
N ALA A 63 4.29 17.70 -8.52
CA ALA A 63 3.55 18.79 -7.87
C ALA A 63 3.64 20.10 -8.67
N ALA A 64 2.53 20.83 -8.76
CA ALA A 64 2.43 22.08 -9.52
C ALA A 64 2.35 23.29 -8.58
N SER A 65 3.33 24.20 -8.68
CA SER A 65 3.49 25.34 -7.76
C SER A 65 3.58 26.70 -8.45
N SER A 66 3.90 26.78 -9.74
CA SER A 66 3.93 28.05 -10.48
C SER A 66 3.82 27.83 -11.99
N THR A 67 3.76 28.92 -12.76
CA THR A 67 3.85 28.92 -14.22
C THR A 67 5.26 28.61 -14.74
N ASP A 68 6.29 28.88 -13.93
CA ASP A 68 7.68 28.76 -14.33
C ASP A 68 8.17 27.31 -14.23
N THR A 69 7.52 26.50 -13.40
CA THR A 69 7.78 25.07 -13.22
C THR A 69 6.68 24.25 -13.89
N THR A 70 6.82 24.05 -15.20
CA THR A 70 5.92 23.14 -15.93
C THR A 70 6.31 21.69 -15.65
N LEU A 71 5.50 20.99 -14.85
CA LEU A 71 5.62 19.55 -14.64
C LEU A 71 5.29 18.80 -15.94
N GLN A 72 5.98 17.71 -16.24
CA GLN A 72 5.65 16.83 -17.37
C GLN A 72 5.65 15.35 -16.96
N TRP A 73 4.68 14.59 -17.44
CA TRP A 73 4.61 13.15 -17.23
C TRP A 73 3.86 12.44 -18.36
N LYS A 74 3.92 11.11 -18.30
CA LYS A 74 3.14 10.21 -19.14
C LYS A 74 1.98 9.66 -18.31
N GLY A 75 0.75 9.85 -18.77
CA GLY A 75 -0.45 9.28 -18.18
C GLY A 75 -0.78 7.89 -18.72
N ALA A 76 -1.87 7.30 -18.20
CA ALA A 76 -2.38 6.02 -18.67
C ALA A 76 -3.03 6.16 -20.06
N CYS A 77 -3.80 7.23 -20.25
CA CYS A 77 -4.50 7.60 -21.49
C CYS A 77 -3.71 8.59 -22.35
N PHE A 78 -3.17 9.64 -21.73
CA PHE A 78 -2.48 10.72 -22.44
C PHE A 78 -0.98 10.67 -22.21
N TYR A 79 -0.18 10.64 -23.27
CA TYR A 79 1.26 10.42 -23.12
C TYR A 79 2.11 11.67 -22.95
N ASN A 80 1.55 12.85 -23.23
CA ASN A 80 2.25 14.12 -23.07
C ASN A 80 1.39 15.05 -22.22
N ASN A 81 1.62 15.02 -20.91
CA ASN A 81 0.84 15.78 -19.93
C ASN A 81 1.71 16.84 -19.28
N THR A 82 1.11 17.99 -19.01
CA THR A 82 1.76 19.08 -18.30
C THR A 82 0.83 19.75 -17.30
N ALA A 83 1.37 20.23 -16.18
CA ALA A 83 0.61 21.01 -15.20
C ALA A 83 1.38 22.25 -14.72
N TRP A 84 0.63 23.30 -14.38
CA TRP A 84 1.15 24.50 -13.74
C TRP A 84 0.06 25.17 -12.89
N MET A 85 0.46 25.98 -11.90
CA MET A 85 -0.45 26.66 -10.99
C MET A 85 -0.45 28.16 -11.25
N VAL A 86 -1.65 28.77 -11.25
CA VAL A 86 -1.85 30.23 -11.33
C VAL A 86 -2.59 30.70 -10.09
N PHE A 87 -1.93 31.46 -9.22
CA PHE A 87 -2.58 32.03 -8.04
C PHE A 87 -3.42 33.26 -8.40
N HIS A 88 -4.54 33.44 -7.71
CA HIS A 88 -5.39 34.60 -7.87
C HIS A 88 -6.16 34.92 -6.60
N ASN A 89 -6.65 36.15 -6.45
CA ASN A 89 -7.54 36.53 -5.35
C ASN A 89 -8.92 36.97 -5.87
N LYS A 90 -9.60 36.06 -6.59
CA LYS A 90 -10.97 36.29 -7.10
C LYS A 90 -11.99 36.35 -5.95
N SER A 91 -11.77 35.57 -4.89
CA SER A 91 -12.62 35.45 -3.70
C SER A 91 -12.48 36.63 -2.72
N GLN A 92 -11.49 37.51 -2.91
CA GLN A 92 -11.21 38.67 -2.05
C GLN A 92 -10.93 38.33 -0.58
N THR A 93 -10.38 37.14 -0.33
CA THR A 93 -10.00 36.70 1.02
C THR A 93 -8.52 36.95 1.30
N GLU A 94 -8.08 36.71 2.54
CA GLU A 94 -6.71 37.01 2.97
C GLU A 94 -5.66 36.28 2.13
N PHE A 95 -5.93 35.02 1.78
CA PHE A 95 -4.98 34.17 1.03
C PHE A 95 -5.40 33.95 -0.43
N GLY A 96 -6.62 34.31 -0.82
CA GLY A 96 -7.15 34.05 -2.16
C GLY A 96 -7.17 32.56 -2.48
N GLY A 97 -7.07 32.23 -3.77
CA GLY A 97 -7.14 30.88 -4.33
C GLY A 97 -6.14 30.66 -5.46
N GLY A 98 -6.41 29.69 -6.31
CA GLY A 98 -5.61 29.42 -7.50
C GLY A 98 -6.29 28.49 -8.50
N THR A 99 -5.85 28.57 -9.75
CA THR A 99 -6.26 27.69 -10.84
C THR A 99 -5.12 26.75 -11.16
N LEU A 100 -5.33 25.45 -10.97
CA LEU A 100 -4.44 24.41 -11.48
C LEU A 100 -4.79 24.15 -12.94
N HIS A 101 -3.87 24.43 -13.84
CA HIS A 101 -4.00 24.12 -15.25
C HIS A 101 -3.40 22.74 -15.52
N LEU A 102 -4.15 21.92 -16.24
CA LEU A 102 -3.75 20.60 -16.65
C LEU A 102 -3.93 20.46 -18.16
N LYS A 103 -2.83 20.32 -18.89
CA LYS A 103 -2.86 20.10 -20.33
C LYS A 103 -2.46 18.68 -20.63
N VAL A 104 -3.43 17.89 -21.09
CA VAL A 104 -3.24 16.48 -21.46
C VAL A 104 -3.29 16.34 -22.97
N THR A 105 -2.31 15.67 -23.56
CA THR A 105 -2.20 15.52 -25.02
C THR A 105 -1.68 14.15 -25.43
N ASN A 106 -1.83 13.82 -26.72
CA ASN A 106 -1.40 12.55 -27.30
C ASN A 106 -2.12 11.36 -26.66
N ALA A 107 -3.46 11.36 -26.76
CA ALA A 107 -4.30 10.26 -26.31
C ALA A 107 -4.05 9.00 -27.14
N HIS A 108 -3.86 7.86 -26.49
CA HIS A 108 -3.66 6.59 -27.18
C HIS A 108 -4.94 5.96 -27.75
N SER A 109 -6.11 6.49 -27.38
CA SER A 109 -7.44 5.98 -27.75
C SER A 109 -8.50 7.06 -27.61
N TRP A 110 -9.62 6.93 -28.32
CA TRP A 110 -10.71 7.91 -28.29
C TRP A 110 -11.61 7.80 -27.06
N THR A 111 -11.58 6.66 -26.38
CA THR A 111 -12.43 6.38 -25.20
C THR A 111 -11.65 6.29 -23.90
N CYS A 112 -10.34 6.51 -23.95
CA CYS A 112 -9.53 6.45 -22.75
C CYS A 112 -9.78 7.64 -21.83
N MET A 113 -9.52 7.43 -20.55
CA MET A 113 -9.72 8.43 -19.52
C MET A 113 -8.69 8.26 -18.42
N ASP A 114 -8.06 9.36 -18.03
CA ASP A 114 -7.24 9.41 -16.81
C ASP A 114 -8.08 9.92 -15.65
N LEU A 115 -7.89 9.33 -14.48
CA LEU A 115 -8.41 9.79 -13.20
C LEU A 115 -7.24 10.29 -12.36
N TYR A 116 -7.34 11.50 -11.84
CA TYR A 116 -6.32 12.12 -11.00
C TYR A 116 -6.86 12.43 -9.61
N VAL A 117 -5.98 12.29 -8.62
CA VAL A 117 -6.18 12.78 -7.26
C VAL A 117 -5.23 13.95 -7.06
N PHE A 118 -5.74 15.04 -6.49
CA PHE A 118 -5.00 16.25 -6.19
C PHE A 118 -5.03 16.47 -4.69
N ALA A 119 -3.86 16.64 -4.08
CA ALA A 119 -3.75 16.74 -2.62
C ALA A 119 -2.84 17.89 -2.18
N THR A 120 -3.23 18.48 -1.05
CA THR A 120 -2.38 19.26 -0.16
C THR A 120 -2.46 18.61 1.23
N PRO A 121 -1.61 19.01 2.20
CA PRO A 121 -1.77 18.57 3.59
C PRO A 121 -3.09 18.97 4.26
N PHE A 122 -3.92 19.75 3.57
CA PHE A 122 -5.17 20.33 4.09
C PHE A 122 -6.40 19.79 3.36
N ARG A 123 -6.29 19.40 2.08
CA ARG A 123 -7.43 18.91 1.31
C ARG A 123 -7.04 17.89 0.25
N VAL A 124 -8.02 17.07 -0.11
CA VAL A 124 -7.93 16.14 -1.24
C VAL A 124 -9.15 16.33 -2.14
N THR A 125 -8.91 16.36 -3.44
CA THR A 125 -9.94 16.38 -4.48
C THR A 125 -9.53 15.46 -5.63
N TRP A 126 -10.43 15.18 -6.55
CA TRP A 126 -10.17 14.36 -7.73
C TRP A 126 -10.79 14.98 -8.98
N ASP A 127 -10.34 14.57 -10.14
CA ASP A 127 -10.99 14.88 -11.41
C ASP A 127 -10.60 13.88 -12.49
N TYR A 128 -11.37 13.83 -13.57
CA TYR A 128 -11.14 12.92 -14.69
C TYR A 128 -11.07 13.66 -16.03
N TYR A 129 -10.23 13.16 -16.94
CA TYR A 129 -10.00 13.80 -18.23
C TYR A 129 -10.16 12.82 -19.38
N PHE A 130 -11.04 13.16 -20.32
CA PHE A 130 -11.36 12.36 -21.51
C PHE A 130 -10.94 13.04 -22.82
N LEU A 131 -10.75 14.37 -22.83
CA LEU A 131 -10.36 15.13 -24.02
C LEU A 131 -8.91 15.55 -23.94
N SER A 132 -8.19 15.37 -25.06
CA SER A 132 -6.86 15.93 -25.28
C SER A 132 -6.94 17.45 -25.45
N ARG A 133 -6.97 18.18 -24.33
CA ARG A 133 -7.02 19.64 -24.28
C ARG A 133 -6.44 20.14 -22.96
N GLU A 134 -6.44 21.46 -22.80
CA GLU A 134 -6.24 22.09 -21.50
C GLU A 134 -7.54 22.04 -20.68
N HIS A 135 -7.41 21.67 -19.42
CA HIS A 135 -8.44 21.65 -18.40
C HIS A 135 -7.95 22.47 -17.20
N THR A 136 -8.88 22.83 -16.33
CA THR A 136 -8.61 23.66 -15.15
C THR A 136 -9.34 23.12 -13.95
N LEU A 137 -8.65 23.06 -12.82
CA LEU A 137 -9.22 22.79 -11.50
C LEU A 137 -9.09 24.06 -10.65
N GLU A 138 -10.23 24.58 -10.18
CA GLU A 138 -10.28 25.83 -9.42
C GLU A 138 -10.24 25.56 -7.92
N PHE A 139 -9.38 26.29 -7.21
CA PHE A 139 -9.36 26.42 -5.76
C PHE A 139 -9.83 27.84 -5.42
N ASP A 140 -11.08 27.98 -4.98
CA ASP A 140 -11.68 29.30 -4.70
C ASP A 140 -10.95 30.03 -3.57
N GLU A 141 -10.59 29.30 -2.52
CA GLU A 141 -9.89 29.81 -1.35
C GLU A 141 -8.99 28.74 -0.70
N TRP A 142 -7.78 29.17 -0.30
CA TRP A 142 -6.88 28.41 0.55
C TRP A 142 -7.34 28.47 2.01
N GLU A 143 -7.34 27.33 2.69
CA GLU A 143 -7.93 27.14 4.02
C GLU A 143 -7.21 27.97 5.08
N SER A 144 -5.89 28.14 4.92
CA SER A 144 -5.06 28.90 5.85
C SER A 144 -3.81 29.42 5.17
N LYS A 145 -3.11 30.32 5.87
CA LYS A 145 -1.77 30.75 5.49
C LYS A 145 -0.81 29.57 5.29
N ALA A 146 -0.95 28.53 6.10
CA ALA A 146 -0.09 27.36 6.03
C ALA A 146 -0.29 26.59 4.72
N GLU A 147 -1.53 26.42 4.26
CA GLU A 147 -1.82 25.82 2.95
C GLU A 147 -1.28 26.69 1.81
N TYR A 148 -1.53 28.00 1.87
CA TYR A 148 -1.05 28.94 0.86
C TYR A 148 0.48 28.92 0.71
N ASP A 149 1.19 29.00 1.83
CA ASP A 149 2.66 28.96 1.86
C ASP A 149 3.19 27.57 1.46
N TYR A 150 2.45 26.49 1.74
CA TYR A 150 2.78 25.15 1.27
C TYR A 150 2.67 25.05 -0.25
N VAL A 151 1.53 25.42 -0.84
CA VAL A 151 1.29 25.29 -2.29
C VAL A 151 2.27 26.15 -3.09
N LYS A 152 2.64 27.33 -2.59
CA LYS A 152 3.70 28.14 -3.22
C LYS A 152 5.07 27.48 -3.23
N ARG A 153 5.43 26.76 -2.17
CA ARG A 153 6.76 26.19 -1.99
C ARG A 153 6.87 24.78 -2.57
N LYS A 154 5.83 23.97 -2.42
CA LYS A 154 5.80 22.54 -2.72
C LYS A 154 4.85 22.18 -3.86
N GLY A 155 3.82 23.00 -4.08
CA GLY A 155 2.80 22.76 -5.09
C GLY A 155 1.65 21.90 -4.59
N VAL A 156 0.60 21.80 -5.41
CA VAL A 156 -0.45 20.79 -5.25
C VAL A 156 0.10 19.47 -5.78
N ALA A 157 0.10 18.43 -4.93
CA ALA A 157 0.53 17.09 -5.31
C ALA A 157 -0.49 16.47 -6.27
N ILE A 158 -0.01 15.90 -7.37
CA ILE A 158 -0.81 15.29 -8.42
C ILE A 158 -0.50 13.79 -8.43
N PHE A 159 -1.54 12.98 -8.32
CA PHE A 159 -1.44 11.54 -8.40
C PHE A 159 -2.34 11.00 -9.51
N LEU A 160 -1.83 10.03 -10.26
CA LEU A 160 -2.52 9.37 -11.36
C LEU A 160 -3.00 7.99 -10.94
N MET A 161 -4.26 7.69 -11.19
CA MET A 161 -4.77 6.32 -11.15
C MET A 161 -4.31 5.58 -12.41
N GLU A 162 -3.15 4.93 -12.35
CA GLU A 162 -2.51 4.20 -13.48
C GLU A 162 -3.44 3.17 -14.14
N ALA A 163 -4.35 2.59 -13.36
CA ALA A 163 -5.31 1.61 -13.83
C ALA A 163 -6.45 2.23 -14.67
N GLY A 164 -6.60 3.56 -14.67
CA GLY A 164 -7.75 4.29 -15.19
C GLY A 164 -9.05 3.91 -14.46
N MET A 165 -10.18 4.55 -14.80
CA MET A 165 -11.44 4.33 -14.06
C MET A 165 -11.89 2.87 -14.01
N LEU A 166 -11.81 2.15 -15.13
CA LEU A 166 -12.28 0.76 -15.20
C LEU A 166 -11.34 -0.20 -14.46
N GLY A 167 -10.03 0.03 -14.51
CA GLY A 167 -9.06 -0.71 -13.72
C GLY A 167 -9.21 -0.43 -12.23
N THR A 168 -9.43 0.83 -11.85
CA THR A 168 -9.73 1.23 -10.46
C THR A 168 -11.00 0.55 -9.93
N LEU A 169 -12.10 0.56 -10.70
CA LEU A 169 -13.34 -0.13 -10.29
C LEU A 169 -13.14 -1.65 -10.16
N SER A 170 -12.36 -2.24 -11.06
CA SER A 170 -11.95 -3.65 -10.97
C SER A 170 -11.08 -3.92 -9.74
N ALA A 171 -10.16 -3.01 -9.39
CA ALA A 171 -9.32 -3.12 -8.20
C ALA A 171 -10.14 -3.06 -6.91
N PHE A 172 -11.15 -2.18 -6.83
CA PHE A 172 -12.11 -2.15 -5.72
C PHE A 172 -12.80 -3.52 -5.51
N TRP A 173 -13.24 -4.17 -6.61
CA TRP A 173 -13.83 -5.51 -6.54
C TRP A 173 -12.85 -6.59 -6.05
N LYS A 174 -11.54 -6.37 -6.24
CA LYS A 174 -10.47 -7.27 -5.76
C LYS A 174 -10.02 -7.01 -4.33
N VAL A 175 -10.25 -5.82 -3.79
CA VAL A 175 -9.96 -5.51 -2.38
C VAL A 175 -10.97 -6.18 -1.46
N PHE A 176 -12.27 -6.15 -1.82
CA PHE A 176 -13.34 -6.73 -1.02
C PHE A 176 -13.09 -8.17 -0.53
N PRO A 177 -12.72 -9.14 -1.39
CA PRO A 177 -12.48 -10.52 -0.95
C PRO A 177 -11.40 -10.67 0.12
N LEU A 178 -10.37 -9.82 0.11
CA LEU A 178 -9.22 -9.94 1.02
C LEU A 178 -9.68 -10.00 2.48
N PHE A 179 -10.72 -9.24 2.82
CA PHE A 179 -11.27 -9.11 4.17
C PHE A 179 -12.33 -10.16 4.54
N THR A 180 -12.64 -11.09 3.63
CA THR A 180 -13.66 -12.11 3.88
C THR A 180 -13.04 -13.39 4.45
N ASN A 181 -13.69 -14.00 5.44
CA ASN A 181 -13.27 -15.29 5.98
C ASN A 181 -13.87 -16.44 5.14
N THR A 182 -13.45 -16.53 3.89
CA THR A 182 -13.91 -17.54 2.93
C THR A 182 -12.74 -18.15 2.18
N ALA A 183 -12.93 -19.31 1.54
CA ALA A 183 -11.92 -19.89 0.65
C ALA A 183 -11.52 -18.92 -0.49
N TRP A 184 -12.47 -18.08 -0.94
CA TRP A 184 -12.20 -17.03 -1.92
C TRP A 184 -11.32 -15.92 -1.34
N GLY A 185 -11.57 -15.49 -0.10
CA GLY A 185 -10.73 -14.51 0.60
C GLY A 185 -9.32 -15.03 0.84
N GLU A 186 -9.19 -16.26 1.34
CA GLU A 186 -7.90 -16.94 1.52
C GLU A 186 -7.10 -16.99 0.21
N SER A 187 -7.74 -17.47 -0.87
CA SER A 187 -7.11 -17.54 -2.19
C SER A 187 -6.72 -16.15 -2.72
N SER A 188 -7.51 -15.11 -2.39
CA SER A 188 -7.22 -13.74 -2.81
C SER A 188 -6.03 -13.15 -2.06
N ASN A 189 -5.90 -13.41 -0.75
CA ASN A 189 -4.71 -13.03 0.03
C ASN A 189 -3.46 -13.75 -0.46
N ILE A 190 -3.53 -15.06 -0.73
CA ILE A 190 -2.40 -15.81 -1.32
C ILE A 190 -2.02 -15.20 -2.68
N ALA A 191 -2.97 -15.01 -3.59
CA ALA A 191 -2.70 -14.44 -4.91
C ALA A 191 -2.13 -13.01 -4.83
N PHE A 192 -2.56 -12.22 -3.84
CA PHE A 192 -2.00 -10.90 -3.56
C PHE A 192 -0.53 -10.98 -3.15
N LEU A 193 -0.18 -11.85 -2.20
CA LEU A 193 1.19 -12.02 -1.73
C LEU A 193 2.09 -12.64 -2.82
N GLU A 194 1.58 -13.60 -3.60
CA GLU A 194 2.29 -14.16 -4.75
C GLU A 194 2.61 -13.08 -5.79
N LYS A 195 1.62 -12.26 -6.16
CA LYS A 195 1.78 -11.23 -7.18
C LYS A 195 2.72 -10.11 -6.75
N ASN A 196 2.60 -9.63 -5.50
CA ASN A 196 3.29 -8.42 -5.06
C ASN A 196 4.60 -8.69 -4.31
N MET A 197 4.79 -9.89 -3.75
CA MET A 197 6.02 -10.28 -3.04
C MET A 197 6.80 -11.39 -3.76
N GLY A 198 6.21 -12.07 -4.74
CA GLY A 198 6.80 -13.29 -5.30
C GLY A 198 6.85 -14.45 -4.30
N ALA A 199 6.08 -14.36 -3.20
CA ALA A 199 5.97 -15.40 -2.19
C ALA A 199 5.34 -16.66 -2.78
N LYS A 200 5.59 -17.83 -2.18
CA LYS A 200 4.93 -19.08 -2.54
C LYS A 200 4.37 -19.73 -1.28
N PHE A 201 3.07 -19.97 -1.27
CA PHE A 201 2.39 -20.63 -0.16
C PHE A 201 2.03 -22.04 -0.56
N GLU A 202 2.87 -22.99 -0.16
CA GLU A 202 2.66 -24.41 -0.43
C GLU A 202 2.04 -25.10 0.78
N GLN A 203 1.01 -25.91 0.54
CA GLN A 203 0.36 -26.67 1.60
C GLN A 203 1.33 -27.72 2.17
N ARG A 204 1.56 -27.68 3.48
CA ARG A 204 2.40 -28.67 4.16
C ARG A 204 1.72 -30.04 4.21
N PRO A 205 2.48 -31.16 4.12
CA PRO A 205 1.94 -32.48 4.37
C PRO A 205 1.49 -32.60 5.83
N GLN A 206 0.42 -33.38 6.05
CA GLN A 206 -0.07 -33.64 7.40
C GLN A 206 0.84 -34.61 8.16
N PRO A 207 0.90 -34.52 9.52
CA PRO A 207 0.17 -33.56 10.36
C PRO A 207 0.74 -32.14 10.29
N TRP A 208 -0.14 -31.13 10.35
CA TRP A 208 0.27 -29.72 10.33
C TRP A 208 0.85 -29.24 11.67
N VAL A 209 0.64 -30.01 12.74
CA VAL A 209 1.19 -29.76 14.07
C VAL A 209 2.45 -30.59 14.25
N THR A 210 3.51 -29.98 14.80
CA THR A 210 4.75 -30.68 15.16
C THR A 210 4.67 -31.17 16.61
N ASN A 211 5.40 -32.24 16.93
CA ASN A 211 5.48 -32.77 18.28
C ASN A 211 6.34 -31.86 19.18
N ILE A 212 5.75 -30.75 19.62
CA ILE A 212 6.33 -29.78 20.56
C ILE A 212 5.33 -29.67 21.71
N SER A 213 5.80 -29.84 22.94
CA SER A 213 4.99 -29.60 24.13
C SER A 213 5.30 -28.24 24.74
N SER A 214 4.46 -27.77 25.66
CA SER A 214 4.70 -26.50 26.33
C SER A 214 6.01 -26.53 27.11
N GLU A 215 6.46 -27.70 27.58
CA GLU A 215 7.75 -27.92 28.27
C GLU A 215 8.97 -27.62 27.38
N ASP A 216 8.86 -27.79 26.07
CA ASP A 216 9.95 -27.53 25.11
C ASP A 216 10.18 -26.03 24.86
N ILE A 217 9.23 -25.18 25.29
CA ILE A 217 9.26 -23.73 25.09
C ILE A 217 9.94 -23.04 26.26
N HIS A 218 10.82 -22.08 25.97
CA HIS A 218 11.64 -21.38 26.95
C HIS A 218 11.41 -19.87 26.93
N SER A 219 11.75 -19.20 28.04
CA SER A 219 11.71 -17.74 28.09
C SER A 219 12.58 -17.12 26.99
N GLY A 220 11.99 -16.18 26.26
CA GLY A 220 12.59 -15.50 25.12
C GLY A 220 12.40 -16.18 23.77
N ASP A 221 11.85 -17.41 23.74
CA ASP A 221 11.42 -18.02 22.48
C ASP A 221 10.32 -17.17 21.84
N PHE A 222 10.31 -17.13 20.52
CA PHE A 222 9.49 -16.24 19.71
C PHE A 222 8.43 -17.01 18.95
N LEU A 223 7.20 -16.51 18.91
CA LEU A 223 6.12 -17.04 18.09
C LEU A 223 5.88 -16.08 16.94
N ALA A 224 6.02 -16.59 15.71
CA ALA A 224 5.70 -15.85 14.49
C ALA A 224 4.33 -16.33 13.99
N LEU A 225 3.38 -15.40 13.89
CA LEU A 225 2.02 -15.67 13.44
C LEU A 225 1.82 -15.11 12.03
N SER A 226 1.15 -15.92 11.20
CA SER A 226 0.80 -15.55 9.84
C SER A 226 -0.65 -15.91 9.55
N LYS A 227 -1.51 -14.89 9.58
CA LYS A 227 -2.92 -14.92 9.21
C LYS A 227 -3.07 -14.61 7.72
N ILE A 228 -4.00 -15.30 7.05
CA ILE A 228 -4.30 -15.12 5.60
C ILE A 228 -5.80 -15.14 5.31
N ARG A 229 -6.66 -15.16 6.34
CA ARG A 229 -8.12 -15.22 6.22
C ARG A 229 -8.79 -14.15 7.04
N GLY A 230 -9.98 -13.72 6.60
CA GLY A 230 -10.80 -12.77 7.34
C GLY A 230 -10.19 -11.38 7.42
N ARG A 231 -10.76 -10.54 8.30
CA ARG A 231 -10.33 -9.16 8.50
C ARG A 231 -8.84 -9.07 8.84
N TRP A 232 -8.41 -9.83 9.84
CA TRP A 232 -7.02 -9.80 10.31
C TRP A 232 -6.04 -10.39 9.31
N GLY A 233 -6.40 -11.45 8.58
CA GLY A 233 -5.56 -11.97 7.51
C GLY A 233 -5.37 -10.99 6.34
N ALA A 234 -6.36 -10.15 6.05
CA ALA A 234 -6.23 -9.08 5.06
C ALA A 234 -5.22 -8.01 5.52
N PHE A 235 -5.38 -7.53 6.76
CA PHE A 235 -4.44 -6.56 7.35
C PHE A 235 -3.03 -7.12 7.37
N GLU A 236 -2.84 -8.34 7.87
CA GLU A 236 -1.53 -8.94 7.87
C GLU A 236 -0.98 -9.22 6.46
N SER A 237 -1.82 -9.42 5.45
CA SER A 237 -1.34 -9.56 4.06
C SER A 237 -0.78 -8.24 3.52
N LEU A 238 -1.43 -7.12 3.87
CA LEU A 238 -0.90 -5.79 3.58
C LEU A 238 0.38 -5.53 4.37
N GLU A 239 0.44 -5.88 5.66
CA GLU A 239 1.63 -5.75 6.50
C GLU A 239 2.81 -6.58 5.97
N LYS A 240 2.58 -7.83 5.56
CA LYS A 240 3.59 -8.68 4.93
C LYS A 240 4.14 -8.01 3.66
N TRP A 241 3.27 -7.45 2.83
CA TRP A 241 3.69 -6.76 1.60
C TRP A 241 4.55 -5.53 1.87
N VAL A 242 4.14 -4.67 2.79
CA VAL A 242 4.84 -3.40 3.10
C VAL A 242 6.09 -3.59 3.94
N SER A 243 6.18 -4.65 4.75
CA SER A 243 7.37 -4.96 5.56
C SER A 243 8.34 -5.92 4.89
N GLY A 244 7.89 -6.66 3.87
CA GLY A 244 8.63 -7.79 3.30
C GLY A 244 8.67 -9.04 4.19
N SER A 245 7.95 -9.06 5.31
CA SER A 245 7.86 -10.19 6.24
C SER A 245 6.90 -11.27 5.76
N TYR A 246 7.06 -12.50 6.27
CA TYR A 246 6.08 -13.59 6.09
C TYR A 246 5.15 -13.76 7.30
N ALA A 247 5.46 -13.10 8.42
CA ALA A 247 4.61 -13.02 9.61
C ALA A 247 4.01 -11.62 9.72
N GLY A 248 2.73 -11.51 10.08
CA GLY A 248 2.08 -10.23 10.37
C GLY A 248 2.01 -9.94 11.87
N HIS A 249 2.03 -10.98 12.71
CA HIS A 249 1.96 -10.82 14.16
C HIS A 249 3.07 -11.61 14.86
N SER A 250 3.41 -11.18 16.07
CA SER A 250 4.43 -11.84 16.85
C SER A 250 4.16 -11.78 18.34
N ALA A 251 4.56 -12.82 19.05
CA ALA A 251 4.48 -12.91 20.49
C ALA A 251 5.77 -13.48 21.07
N VAL A 252 6.03 -13.22 22.36
CA VAL A 252 7.19 -13.75 23.09
C VAL A 252 6.75 -14.63 24.25
N CYS A 253 7.44 -15.76 24.41
CA CYS A 253 7.19 -16.70 25.49
C CYS A 253 8.01 -16.33 26.74
N LEU A 254 7.39 -16.39 27.92
CA LEU A 254 8.05 -16.16 29.21
C LEU A 254 7.64 -17.24 30.21
N ARG A 255 8.61 -17.80 30.93
CA ARG A 255 8.34 -18.63 32.11
C ARG A 255 8.46 -17.82 33.38
N ASP A 256 7.51 -17.99 34.29
CA ASP A 256 7.56 -17.41 35.62
C ASP A 256 8.48 -18.23 36.57
N SER A 257 8.57 -17.80 37.84
CA SER A 257 9.36 -18.46 38.87
C SER A 257 8.86 -19.84 39.26
N GLU A 258 7.60 -20.17 38.97
CA GLU A 258 6.99 -21.49 39.19
C GLU A 258 7.18 -22.41 37.96
N GLY A 259 7.73 -21.87 36.87
CA GLY A 259 7.94 -22.57 35.61
C GLY A 259 6.72 -22.58 34.69
N LYS A 260 5.63 -21.87 35.01
CA LYS A 260 4.45 -21.77 34.13
C LYS A 260 4.78 -20.91 32.92
N LEU A 261 4.20 -21.26 31.77
CA LEU A 261 4.44 -20.60 30.50
C LEU A 261 3.38 -19.52 30.24
N TRP A 262 3.86 -18.36 29.80
CA TRP A 262 3.07 -17.18 29.49
C TRP A 262 3.45 -16.67 28.10
N VAL A 263 2.49 -16.06 27.42
CA VAL A 263 2.68 -15.42 26.11
C VAL A 263 2.40 -13.94 26.27
N ALA A 264 3.38 -13.10 25.94
CA ALA A 264 3.23 -11.66 25.92
C ALA A 264 3.13 -11.16 24.46
N GLU A 265 2.07 -10.41 24.16
CA GLU A 265 1.80 -9.90 22.81
C GLU A 265 1.11 -8.52 22.86
N SER A 266 1.09 -7.84 21.71
CA SER A 266 0.36 -6.59 21.51
C SER A 266 -0.67 -6.80 20.41
N GLY A 267 -1.96 -6.59 20.71
CA GLY A 267 -3.06 -6.85 19.77
C GLY A 267 -4.11 -7.81 20.30
N HIS A 268 -4.15 -8.01 21.62
CA HIS A 268 -5.21 -8.77 22.26
C HIS A 268 -6.39 -7.86 22.54
N GLU A 269 -7.59 -8.27 22.14
CA GLU A 269 -8.83 -7.52 22.38
C GLU A 269 -9.29 -7.74 23.83
N ASN A 270 -9.40 -6.66 24.62
CA ASN A 270 -9.93 -6.73 25.99
C ASN A 270 -11.47 -6.82 26.02
N GLU A 271 -12.06 -6.88 27.22
CA GLU A 271 -13.53 -6.97 27.39
C GLU A 271 -14.28 -5.74 26.82
N GLU A 272 -13.60 -4.61 26.71
CA GLU A 272 -14.10 -3.36 26.13
C GLU A 272 -14.00 -3.31 24.59
N GLY A 273 -13.35 -4.29 23.96
CA GLY A 273 -13.14 -4.33 22.51
C GLY A 273 -11.93 -3.51 22.04
N GLU A 274 -10.99 -3.20 22.94
CA GLU A 274 -9.78 -2.43 22.66
C GLU A 274 -8.56 -3.35 22.50
N ASP A 275 -7.73 -3.08 21.49
CA ASP A 275 -6.46 -3.79 21.30
C ASP A 275 -5.41 -3.32 22.32
N VAL A 276 -4.95 -4.22 23.18
CA VAL A 276 -3.98 -3.95 24.26
C VAL A 276 -2.75 -4.85 24.21
N ILE A 277 -1.75 -4.49 25.01
CA ILE A 277 -0.62 -5.37 25.35
C ILE A 277 -1.05 -6.28 26.50
N ALA A 278 -1.05 -7.59 26.24
CA ALA A 278 -1.52 -8.60 27.19
C ALA A 278 -0.42 -9.62 27.51
N ILE A 279 -0.50 -10.19 28.71
CA ILE A 279 0.29 -11.34 29.13
C ILE A 279 -0.68 -12.45 29.52
N LEU A 280 -0.82 -13.45 28.66
CA LEU A 280 -1.78 -14.53 28.84
C LEU A 280 -1.08 -15.81 29.27
N SER A 281 -1.79 -16.67 29.99
CA SER A 281 -1.30 -18.04 30.21
C SER A 281 -1.20 -18.77 28.86
N TRP A 282 -0.24 -19.70 28.74
CA TRP A 282 -0.11 -20.49 27.52
C TRP A 282 -1.42 -21.21 27.17
N GLU A 283 -2.11 -21.77 28.16
CA GLU A 283 -3.37 -22.48 27.97
C GLU A 283 -4.47 -21.57 27.41
N GLU A 284 -4.58 -20.35 27.93
CA GLU A 284 -5.56 -19.36 27.46
C GLU A 284 -5.24 -18.88 26.04
N TRP A 285 -3.99 -18.49 25.78
CA TRP A 285 -3.56 -18.03 24.46
C TRP A 285 -3.74 -19.14 23.42
N TRP A 286 -3.30 -20.36 23.72
CA TRP A 286 -3.39 -21.49 22.80
C TRP A 286 -4.84 -21.94 22.55
N ASP A 287 -5.71 -21.92 23.57
CA ASP A 287 -7.14 -22.20 23.39
C ASP A 287 -7.80 -21.17 22.49
N PHE A 288 -7.47 -19.88 22.65
CA PHE A 288 -7.95 -18.82 21.77
C PHE A 288 -7.52 -19.06 20.32
N GLU A 289 -6.22 -19.26 20.08
CA GLU A 289 -5.69 -19.47 18.72
C GLU A 289 -6.27 -20.71 18.04
N LEU A 290 -6.59 -21.78 18.80
CA LEU A 290 -7.18 -23.00 18.26
C LEU A 290 -8.68 -22.93 18.01
N THR A 291 -9.42 -22.17 18.83
CA THR A 291 -10.89 -22.29 18.88
C THR A 291 -11.64 -21.01 18.56
N LYS A 292 -11.01 -19.85 18.72
CA LYS A 292 -11.63 -18.52 18.60
C LYS A 292 -11.03 -17.66 17.50
N ASP A 293 -9.75 -17.80 17.19
CA ASP A 293 -9.14 -17.07 16.07
C ASP A 293 -9.65 -17.62 14.73
N ASP A 294 -10.62 -16.92 14.16
CA ASP A 294 -11.27 -17.32 12.91
C ASP A 294 -10.38 -17.11 11.67
N SER A 295 -9.26 -16.41 11.81
CA SER A 295 -8.26 -16.24 10.75
C SER A 295 -7.41 -17.50 10.53
N ASN A 296 -7.47 -18.46 11.46
CA ASN A 296 -6.73 -19.73 11.45
C ASN A 296 -5.23 -19.53 11.17
N PRO A 297 -4.48 -18.92 12.11
CA PRO A 297 -3.10 -18.51 11.89
C PRO A 297 -2.15 -19.71 11.69
N HIS A 298 -1.16 -19.51 10.82
CA HIS A 298 0.05 -20.31 10.85
C HIS A 298 0.96 -19.81 11.97
N ILE A 299 1.26 -20.66 12.93
CA ILE A 299 2.10 -20.34 14.08
C ILE A 299 3.43 -21.09 13.95
N ALA A 300 4.53 -20.36 13.88
CA ALA A 300 5.87 -20.92 13.91
C ALA A 300 6.55 -20.59 15.25
N LEU A 301 7.06 -21.60 15.94
CA LEU A 301 7.94 -21.43 17.08
C LEU A 301 9.37 -21.23 16.59
N LEU A 302 10.00 -20.14 17.02
CA LEU A 302 11.39 -19.80 16.75
C LEU A 302 12.15 -19.79 18.08
N PRO A 303 12.79 -20.91 18.46
CA PRO A 303 13.56 -20.97 19.69
C PRO A 303 14.78 -20.06 19.64
N LEU A 304 15.13 -19.44 20.76
CA LEU A 304 16.40 -18.71 20.87
C LEU A 304 17.58 -19.64 20.62
N HIS A 305 18.55 -19.17 19.83
CA HIS A 305 19.84 -19.84 19.69
C HIS A 305 20.45 -20.05 21.09
N PRO A 306 21.07 -21.21 21.39
CA PRO A 306 21.60 -21.52 22.72
C PRO A 306 22.49 -20.42 23.32
N ASP A 307 23.35 -19.80 22.49
CA ASP A 307 24.24 -18.72 22.93
C ASP A 307 23.51 -17.43 23.34
N LEU A 308 22.35 -17.15 22.73
CA LEU A 308 21.50 -16.01 23.10
C LEU A 308 20.67 -16.36 24.33
N ARG A 309 20.16 -17.60 24.39
CA ARG A 309 19.41 -18.11 25.54
C ARG A 309 20.22 -18.04 26.83
N ALA A 310 21.50 -18.40 26.78
CA ALA A 310 22.41 -18.30 27.93
C ALA A 310 22.61 -16.85 28.44
N LYS A 311 22.33 -15.84 27.62
CA LYS A 311 22.46 -14.41 27.95
C LYS A 311 21.10 -13.77 28.25
N PHE A 312 19.99 -14.47 28.03
CA PHE A 312 18.66 -13.91 28.17
C PHE A 312 18.33 -13.66 29.64
N ASN A 313 18.09 -12.39 29.98
CA ASN A 313 17.74 -12.00 31.34
C ASN A 313 16.23 -12.10 31.54
N VAL A 314 15.78 -13.23 32.08
CA VAL A 314 14.35 -13.52 32.32
C VAL A 314 13.72 -12.50 33.28
N THR A 315 14.43 -12.08 34.33
CA THR A 315 13.91 -11.09 35.29
C THR A 315 13.65 -9.76 34.61
N ALA A 316 14.63 -9.25 33.85
CA ALA A 316 14.48 -7.99 33.13
C ALA A 316 13.38 -8.07 32.05
N ALA A 317 13.23 -9.22 31.38
CA ALA A 317 12.18 -9.43 30.41
C ALA A 317 10.78 -9.36 31.05
N TRP A 318 10.61 -9.96 32.24
CA TRP A 318 9.36 -9.87 33.01
C TRP A 318 9.06 -8.47 33.51
N GLU A 319 10.08 -7.76 34.03
CA GLU A 319 9.94 -6.36 34.45
C GLU A 319 9.49 -5.48 33.27
N TYR A 320 10.08 -5.70 32.09
CA TYR A 320 9.70 -4.99 30.88
C TYR A 320 8.27 -5.33 30.43
N ALA A 321 7.91 -6.62 30.33
CA ALA A 321 6.58 -7.06 29.91
C ALA A 321 5.48 -6.48 30.82
N ARG A 322 5.65 -6.59 32.15
CA ARG A 322 4.69 -6.05 33.13
C ARG A 322 4.60 -4.53 33.11
N SER A 323 5.67 -3.83 32.71
CA SER A 323 5.62 -2.38 32.55
C SER A 323 4.75 -1.94 31.35
N LEU A 324 4.42 -2.87 30.46
CA LEU A 324 3.63 -2.63 29.25
C LEU A 324 2.23 -3.24 29.30
N GLU A 325 2.00 -4.23 30.15
CA GLU A 325 0.69 -4.88 30.34
C GLU A 325 -0.44 -3.85 30.53
N GLY A 326 -1.53 -4.03 29.79
CA GLY A 326 -2.71 -3.16 29.79
C GLY A 326 -2.55 -1.84 29.03
N LYS A 327 -1.36 -1.53 28.49
CA LYS A 327 -1.21 -0.36 27.61
C LYS A 327 -1.88 -0.60 26.26
N PRO A 328 -2.30 0.48 25.57
CA PRO A 328 -2.82 0.37 24.22
C PRO A 328 -1.84 -0.32 23.27
N TYR A 329 -2.39 -0.88 22.19
CA TYR A 329 -1.63 -1.47 21.09
C TYR A 329 -0.45 -0.60 20.64
N GLY A 330 0.64 -1.25 20.23
CA GLY A 330 1.90 -0.63 19.84
C GLY A 330 1.87 0.16 18.52
N TYR A 331 0.85 1.01 18.30
CA TYR A 331 0.64 1.81 17.10
C TYR A 331 1.90 2.60 16.68
N HIS A 332 2.67 3.06 17.66
CA HIS A 332 3.87 3.86 17.44
C HIS A 332 5.02 3.13 16.72
N ASN A 333 5.02 1.80 16.71
CA ASN A 333 6.00 1.01 15.97
C ASN A 333 5.47 0.56 14.60
N LEU A 334 4.15 0.31 14.50
CA LEU A 334 3.51 -0.21 13.29
C LEU A 334 3.81 0.68 12.07
N ILE A 335 3.57 1.99 12.21
CA ILE A 335 3.77 2.95 11.12
C ILE A 335 5.24 3.11 10.73
N PHE A 336 6.21 2.63 11.50
CA PHE A 336 7.62 2.81 11.15
C PHE A 336 8.31 1.49 10.83
N ALA A 337 7.61 0.37 10.98
CA ALA A 337 8.03 -0.89 10.38
C ALA A 337 7.98 -0.84 8.84
N TRP A 338 7.14 0.04 8.27
CA TRP A 338 6.93 0.19 6.81
C TRP A 338 7.46 1.50 6.18
N ILE A 339 7.84 2.55 6.94
CA ILE A 339 8.36 3.85 6.41
C ILE A 339 9.69 4.25 7.08
N ASP A 340 10.56 3.27 7.28
CA ASP A 340 11.84 3.48 7.96
C ASP A 340 12.86 4.29 7.12
N THR A 341 12.61 4.48 5.83
CA THR A 341 13.45 5.31 4.95
C THR A 341 12.64 6.40 4.26
N ILE A 342 13.33 7.45 3.80
CA ILE A 342 12.72 8.60 3.11
C ILE A 342 11.94 8.17 1.87
N GLU A 343 12.52 7.31 1.04
CA GLU A 343 11.99 6.97 -0.30
C GLU A 343 12.27 5.52 -0.73
N GLN A 344 13.09 4.76 0.01
CA GLN A 344 13.69 3.52 -0.49
C GLN A 344 12.99 2.25 -0.03
N ASN A 345 12.00 2.34 0.87
CA ASN A 345 11.37 1.18 1.50
C ASN A 345 9.86 1.09 1.23
N TYR A 346 9.35 1.86 0.27
CA TYR A 346 7.95 1.76 -0.17
C TYR A 346 7.83 0.72 -1.30
N PRO A 347 6.96 -0.29 -1.19
CA PRO A 347 6.67 -1.14 -2.34
C PRO A 347 5.87 -0.35 -3.37
N SER A 348 6.25 -0.47 -4.65
CA SER A 348 5.51 0.17 -5.74
C SER A 348 4.02 -0.24 -5.72
N PRO A 349 3.05 0.69 -5.91
CA PRO A 349 3.23 2.11 -6.30
C PRO A 349 3.30 3.10 -5.12
N LEU A 350 3.44 2.63 -3.88
CA LEU A 350 3.53 3.52 -2.71
C LEU A 350 4.77 4.41 -2.81
N ASP A 351 4.62 5.66 -2.37
CA ASP A 351 5.70 6.61 -2.15
C ASP A 351 5.37 7.52 -0.96
N ALA A 352 6.37 8.28 -0.50
CA ALA A 352 6.23 9.16 0.65
C ALA A 352 5.16 10.24 0.49
N ASN A 353 4.93 10.76 -0.73
CA ASN A 353 3.89 11.76 -1.01
C ASN A 353 2.51 11.12 -0.91
N LEU A 354 2.34 9.90 -1.42
CA LEU A 354 1.07 9.18 -1.30
C LEU A 354 0.77 8.88 0.17
N VAL A 355 1.75 8.36 0.91
CA VAL A 355 1.57 8.09 2.35
C VAL A 355 1.22 9.38 3.11
N ALA A 356 1.94 10.47 2.86
CA ALA A 356 1.62 11.77 3.48
C ALA A 356 0.19 12.24 3.15
N SER A 357 -0.23 12.10 1.89
CA SER A 357 -1.58 12.51 1.45
C SER A 357 -2.68 11.65 2.06
N VAL A 358 -2.48 10.33 2.13
CA VAL A 358 -3.40 9.41 2.82
C VAL A 358 -3.48 9.74 4.30
N MET A 359 -2.36 10.05 4.95
CA MET A 359 -2.35 10.46 6.36
C MET A 359 -3.13 11.76 6.60
N THR A 360 -3.09 12.72 5.67
CA THR A 360 -3.95 13.91 5.74
C THR A 360 -5.44 13.54 5.74
N VAL A 361 -5.87 12.68 4.80
CA VAL A 361 -7.27 12.22 4.75
C VAL A 361 -7.63 11.44 6.00
N TRP A 362 -6.74 10.56 6.45
CA TRP A 362 -6.95 9.73 7.63
C TRP A 362 -7.09 10.57 8.90
N ASN A 363 -6.28 11.63 9.05
CA ASN A 363 -6.37 12.56 10.17
C ASN A 363 -7.70 13.33 10.19
N GLN A 364 -8.34 13.55 9.03
CA GLN A 364 -9.68 14.14 8.95
C GLN A 364 -10.79 13.14 9.28
N LEU A 365 -10.63 11.87 8.89
CA LEU A 365 -11.65 10.83 9.07
C LEU A 365 -11.61 10.16 10.45
N GLN A 366 -10.40 9.92 10.99
CA GLN A 366 -10.14 9.17 12.22
C GLN A 366 -8.99 9.85 13.01
N PRO A 367 -9.22 11.06 13.56
CA PRO A 367 -8.15 11.89 14.14
C PRO A 367 -7.41 11.24 15.31
N GLU A 368 -8.12 10.52 16.19
CA GLU A 368 -7.49 9.86 17.35
C GLU A 368 -6.55 8.73 16.93
N TYR A 369 -6.98 7.89 15.98
CA TYR A 369 -6.16 6.80 15.45
C TYR A 369 -4.95 7.33 14.68
N ALA A 370 -5.14 8.40 13.88
CA ALA A 370 -4.04 9.07 13.17
C ALA A 370 -3.00 9.65 14.13
N ALA A 371 -3.46 10.26 15.23
CA ALA A 371 -2.58 10.81 16.26
C ALA A 371 -1.74 9.72 16.96
N ASN A 372 -2.36 8.59 17.31
CA ASN A 372 -1.67 7.46 17.94
C ASN A 372 -0.64 6.82 16.99
N MET A 373 -1.02 6.60 15.73
CA MET A 373 -0.13 5.99 14.74
C MET A 373 1.04 6.89 14.37
N TRP A 374 0.85 8.21 14.27
CA TRP A 374 1.84 9.09 13.64
C TRP A 374 2.41 10.14 14.60
N SER A 375 1.57 10.93 15.28
CA SER A 375 2.05 11.98 16.19
C SER A 375 2.82 11.38 17.37
N GLU A 376 2.22 10.42 18.08
CA GLU A 376 2.87 9.75 19.22
C GLU A 376 4.15 9.03 18.76
N ALA A 377 4.07 8.37 17.61
CA ALA A 377 5.17 7.63 17.02
C ALA A 377 6.37 8.52 16.68
N LEU A 378 6.14 9.65 16.00
CA LEU A 378 7.17 10.64 15.72
C LEU A 378 7.73 11.26 16.99
N ASN A 379 6.86 11.65 17.91
CA ASN A 379 7.25 12.21 19.20
C ASN A 379 8.19 11.27 19.96
N LYS A 380 7.85 9.97 20.01
CA LYS A 380 8.70 8.94 20.62
C LYS A 380 10.06 8.81 19.94
N ARG A 381 10.11 8.83 18.61
CA ARG A 381 11.35 8.71 17.83
C ARG A 381 12.24 9.95 17.91
N LEU A 382 11.65 11.13 17.99
CA LEU A 382 12.35 12.41 18.08
C LEU A 382 12.65 12.84 19.53
N GLY A 383 12.10 12.14 20.53
CA GLY A 383 12.21 12.51 21.94
C GLY A 383 11.46 13.80 22.28
N THR A 384 10.33 14.05 21.62
CA THR A 384 9.47 15.23 21.79
C THR A 384 8.09 14.85 22.33
N GLU A 385 7.32 15.83 22.80
CA GLU A 385 5.97 15.59 23.37
C GLU A 385 4.85 16.40 22.66
N VAL A 386 5.18 17.23 21.65
CA VAL A 386 4.30 18.32 21.18
C VAL A 386 4.17 18.43 19.64
N LEU A 387 4.75 17.53 18.85
CA LEU A 387 4.57 17.61 17.39
C LEU A 387 3.12 17.22 17.02
N LEU A 388 2.34 18.23 16.63
CA LEU A 388 1.05 18.08 15.94
C LEU A 388 1.32 17.96 14.42
N ILE A 389 0.65 16.98 13.78
CA ILE A 389 0.78 16.62 12.34
C ILE A 389 0.57 17.78 11.36
N LEU A 390 0.02 18.91 11.80
CA LEU A 390 -0.34 20.04 10.92
C LEU A 390 0.81 20.55 10.04
N LEU A 391 2.07 20.29 10.40
CA LEU A 391 3.23 20.64 9.60
C LEU A 391 4.33 19.58 9.71
N VAL A 392 4.13 18.38 9.16
CA VAL A 392 5.30 17.69 8.59
C VAL A 392 5.62 18.43 7.29
N ASP A 393 6.31 19.56 7.44
CA ASP A 393 7.10 20.14 6.36
C ASP A 393 8.13 19.05 6.02
N ILE A 394 7.84 18.17 5.06
CA ILE A 394 8.81 17.23 4.49
C ILE A 394 9.84 18.09 3.73
N SER A 395 10.66 18.77 4.52
CA SER A 395 11.92 19.38 4.15
C SER A 395 13.01 18.42 4.59
N TRP A 396 12.96 17.19 4.08
CA TRP A 396 14.19 16.42 4.00
C TRP A 396 15.05 17.09 2.92
N ASN A 397 15.93 17.97 3.38
CA ASN A 397 16.97 18.60 2.58
C ASN A 397 17.76 17.51 1.85
N SER A 398 17.58 17.38 0.54
CA SER A 398 18.53 16.72 -0.36
C SER A 398 19.77 17.62 -0.57
N GLY A 399 20.37 18.05 0.53
CA GLY A 399 21.47 19.01 0.57
C GLY A 399 22.65 18.48 1.38
N ASN A 400 23.56 17.78 0.69
CA ASN A 400 24.96 17.56 1.02
C ASN A 400 25.32 17.20 2.48
N LYS A 401 25.46 15.89 2.74
CA LYS A 401 26.74 15.27 3.13
C LYS A 401 26.74 13.77 2.88
#